data_AF-A0A1X6PGW7-F1
#
_entry.id   AF-A0A1X6PGW7-F1
#
_cell.length_a   1.000
_cell.length_b   1.000
_cell.length_c   1.000
_cell.angle_alpha   90.00
_cell.angle_beta   90.00
_cell.angle_gamma   90.00
#
_symmetry.space_group_name_H-M   'P 1'
#
loop_
_entity.id
_entity.type
_entity.pdbx_description
1 polymer ?
#
loop_
_entity_poly.entity_id
_entity_poly.type
_entity_poly.pdbx_seq_one_letter_code
_entity_poly.pdbx_strand_id
1 'polypeptide(L)'
;MAPRTVLTGLTLVAVAAAVAAGASAHSTMTGPTPISNTKDCKVENGDRTRCPGPCPVKRMKNPIPVTTTSRGAMLPTRWYRNNHQEGFVRWALVPLDKANDLAAHEKGTFEWGCYETGTYKCTAAEKEEHCTFDNTGRGHKAAVQVPESAPDGEYMLGWVWIGGYNKPDIRFSDYYDCARIRIRGGAPLTSAHQPVFRPGGSVPETGENRDRCLAHVNGVNMNQREQMKMMKPIGFENGRQPARIPTSFWGGRGCAPAVPDVAPPPPLDVAPAPPAPSGGGGGGRGVYGLGAVPSRTGRVTLGNLIALGAATRRVERVFSSTAGTGRLFRGGYVLVATAAGAVASVEFRVDGRSVKTEYTYPYTLGGASASEGPLSAWMGAPRGRDFTLQVLVRGKGGDVAKASWRLRAV
;
A
#
# COMPACT_ATOMS: atom_id res chain seq x y z
N MET A 1 -48.65 -42.65 55.21
CA MET A 1 -49.04 -41.44 54.45
C MET A 1 -47.84 -40.50 54.45
N ALA A 2 -47.19 -40.32 53.30
CA ALA A 2 -46.05 -39.42 53.14
C ALA A 2 -46.54 -38.06 52.59
N PRO A 3 -46.08 -36.90 53.08
CA PRO A 3 -46.38 -35.64 52.44
C PRO A 3 -45.38 -35.38 51.31
N ARG A 4 -45.94 -35.04 50.15
CA ARG A 4 -45.26 -34.71 48.90
C ARG A 4 -44.51 -33.38 49.04
N THR A 5 -43.25 -33.40 48.68
CA THR A 5 -42.42 -32.24 48.34
C THR A 5 -42.99 -31.58 47.08
N VAL A 6 -43.36 -30.30 47.16
CA VAL A 6 -43.60 -29.45 45.98
C VAL A 6 -42.47 -28.44 45.92
N LEU A 7 -41.53 -28.68 45.01
CA LEU A 7 -40.48 -27.73 44.64
C LEU A 7 -41.12 -26.66 43.74
N THR A 8 -41.35 -25.47 44.28
CA THR A 8 -41.76 -24.30 43.50
C THR A 8 -40.53 -23.76 42.77
N GLY A 9 -40.36 -24.15 41.50
CA GLY A 9 -39.36 -23.57 40.62
C GLY A 9 -39.73 -22.14 40.25
N LEU A 10 -38.97 -21.17 40.75
CA LEU A 10 -39.05 -19.78 40.30
C LEU A 10 -38.26 -19.67 38.99
N THR A 11 -38.97 -19.72 37.85
CA THR A 11 -38.42 -19.37 36.55
C THR A 11 -38.13 -17.86 36.51
N LEU A 12 -36.86 -17.51 36.68
CA LEU A 12 -36.33 -16.18 36.34
C LEU A 12 -36.36 -16.01 34.82
N VAL A 13 -37.41 -15.38 34.31
CA VAL A 13 -37.42 -14.86 32.93
C VAL A 13 -36.54 -13.61 32.93
N ALA A 14 -35.25 -13.79 32.66
CA ALA A 14 -34.37 -12.67 32.34
C ALA A 14 -34.74 -12.15 30.96
N VAL A 15 -35.58 -11.11 30.92
CA VAL A 15 -35.75 -10.28 29.72
C VAL A 15 -34.43 -9.55 29.51
N ALA A 16 -33.53 -10.15 28.74
CA ALA A 16 -32.36 -9.46 28.22
C ALA A 16 -32.89 -8.42 27.22
N ALA A 17 -33.14 -7.20 27.69
CA ALA A 17 -33.24 -6.04 26.84
C ALA A 17 -31.88 -5.89 26.16
N ALA A 18 -31.74 -6.51 24.98
CA ALA A 18 -30.66 -6.24 24.07
C ALA A 18 -30.81 -4.77 23.69
N VAL A 19 -30.08 -3.90 24.42
CA VAL A 19 -29.85 -2.54 23.99
C VAL A 19 -29.14 -2.68 22.65
N ALA A 20 -29.91 -2.54 21.57
CA ALA A 20 -29.37 -2.34 20.24
C ALA A 20 -28.66 -0.99 20.29
N ALA A 21 -27.42 -0.99 20.80
CA ALA A 21 -26.52 0.15 20.71
C ALA A 21 -26.35 0.40 19.21
N GLY A 22 -27.01 1.43 18.69
CA GLY A 22 -26.99 1.76 17.28
C GLY A 22 -25.55 1.90 16.80
N ALA A 23 -25.19 1.14 15.76
CA ALA A 23 -23.96 1.43 15.03
C ALA A 23 -24.05 2.89 14.54
N SER A 24 -23.11 3.72 14.95
CA SER A 24 -23.08 5.11 14.49
C SER A 24 -22.76 5.13 12.99
N ALA A 25 -23.59 5.80 12.19
CA ALA A 25 -23.48 5.83 10.74
C ALA A 25 -22.36 6.77 10.26
N HIS A 26 -21.11 6.55 10.69
CA HIS A 26 -19.99 7.48 10.47
C HIS A 26 -18.75 6.73 10.01
N SER A 27 -18.02 7.29 9.05
CA SER A 27 -16.69 6.80 8.67
C SER A 27 -15.70 7.95 8.68
N THR A 28 -14.49 7.67 9.13
CA THR A 28 -13.38 8.61 9.09
C THR A 28 -12.08 7.83 9.04
N MET A 29 -11.02 8.48 8.58
CA MET A 29 -9.68 7.91 8.61
C MET A 29 -9.23 7.72 10.08
N THR A 30 -8.44 6.69 10.33
CA THR A 30 -7.83 6.42 11.64
C THR A 30 -6.32 6.23 11.55
N GLY A 31 -5.79 6.02 10.34
CA GLY A 31 -4.38 5.92 10.02
C GLY A 31 -4.10 6.41 8.60
N PRO A 32 -3.10 7.27 8.34
CA PRO A 32 -2.29 8.00 9.32
C PRO A 32 -3.14 8.83 10.29
N THR A 33 -2.58 9.21 11.44
CA THR A 33 -3.34 9.88 12.49
C THR A 33 -3.99 11.17 11.95
N PRO A 34 -5.33 11.30 12.01
CA PRO A 34 -6.01 12.48 11.46
C PRO A 34 -5.66 13.77 12.18
N ILE A 35 -5.77 14.90 11.47
CA ILE A 35 -5.50 16.25 11.98
C ILE A 35 -6.53 16.74 13.00
N SER A 36 -7.68 16.08 13.10
CA SER A 36 -8.77 16.45 14.00
C SER A 36 -9.29 15.26 14.80
N ASN A 37 -10.06 15.54 15.85
CA ASN A 37 -10.86 14.56 16.59
C ASN A 37 -12.29 14.45 16.03
N THR A 38 -12.55 15.10 14.88
CA THR A 38 -13.82 15.04 14.19
C THR A 38 -13.98 13.68 13.53
N LYS A 39 -15.16 13.07 13.70
CA LYS A 39 -15.46 11.74 13.13
C LYS A 39 -16.71 11.75 12.24
N ASP A 40 -17.28 12.93 12.03
CA ASP A 40 -18.59 13.15 11.40
C ASP A 40 -18.53 14.10 10.21
N CYS A 41 -17.34 14.42 9.69
CA CYS A 41 -17.27 15.28 8.52
C CYS A 41 -17.70 14.54 7.26
N LYS A 42 -18.82 15.03 6.72
CA LYS A 42 -19.43 14.52 5.51
C LYS A 42 -20.07 15.64 4.69
N VAL A 43 -20.24 15.38 3.40
CA VAL A 43 -21.08 16.16 2.50
C VAL A 43 -22.30 15.31 2.15
N GLU A 44 -23.49 15.83 2.44
CA GLU A 44 -24.77 15.21 2.09
C GLU A 44 -25.48 16.08 1.06
N ASN A 45 -25.77 15.54 -0.12
CA ASN A 45 -26.45 16.27 -1.20
C ASN A 45 -25.79 17.64 -1.53
N GLY A 46 -24.47 17.73 -1.39
CA GLY A 46 -23.71 18.97 -1.61
C GLY A 46 -23.71 19.96 -0.43
N ASP A 47 -24.44 19.70 0.66
CA ASP A 47 -24.40 20.53 1.86
C ASP A 47 -23.04 20.41 2.56
N ARG A 48 -22.41 21.57 2.73
CA ARG A 48 -21.06 21.80 3.24
C ARG A 48 -21.03 22.72 4.45
N THR A 49 -22.18 23.13 4.97
CA THR A 49 -22.29 24.14 6.03
C THR A 49 -21.54 23.73 7.31
N ARG A 50 -21.66 22.46 7.73
CA ARG A 50 -21.03 21.95 8.97
C ARG A 50 -19.59 21.48 8.76
N CYS A 51 -19.28 21.11 7.52
CA CYS A 51 -18.07 20.43 7.11
C CYS A 51 -17.78 20.92 5.68
N PRO A 52 -17.12 22.09 5.54
CA PRO A 52 -16.92 22.73 4.23
C PRO A 52 -15.99 21.93 3.31
N GLY A 53 -15.11 21.14 3.92
CA GLY A 53 -14.16 20.26 3.24
C GLY A 53 -13.15 21.04 2.41
N PRO A 54 -12.15 20.37 1.82
CA PRO A 54 -11.92 18.91 1.80
C PRO A 54 -11.26 18.34 3.07
N CYS A 55 -10.88 19.17 4.05
CA CYS A 55 -10.37 18.72 5.35
C CYS A 55 -11.25 19.20 6.51
N PRO A 56 -11.27 18.50 7.67
CA PRO A 56 -11.96 19.00 8.85
C PRO A 56 -11.34 20.32 9.35
N VAL A 57 -12.19 21.26 9.73
CA VAL A 57 -11.78 22.58 10.28
C VAL A 57 -12.14 22.75 11.76
N LYS A 58 -12.81 21.74 12.35
CA LYS A 58 -13.28 21.74 13.74
C LYS A 58 -12.57 20.65 14.54
N ARG A 59 -12.49 20.84 15.87
CA ARG A 59 -11.85 19.91 16.83
C ARG A 59 -10.43 19.49 16.40
N MET A 60 -9.65 20.45 15.94
CA MET A 60 -8.28 20.25 15.51
C MET A 60 -7.41 19.75 16.68
N LYS A 61 -6.50 18.83 16.40
CA LYS A 61 -5.51 18.38 17.39
C LYS A 61 -4.40 19.42 17.53
N ASN A 62 -3.87 19.56 18.73
CA ASN A 62 -2.70 20.39 19.02
C ASN A 62 -1.74 19.63 19.95
N PRO A 63 -0.50 19.31 19.51
CA PRO A 63 0.03 19.54 18.17
C PRO A 63 -0.66 18.68 17.10
N ILE A 64 -0.66 19.15 15.85
CA ILE A 64 -1.15 18.33 14.73
C ILE A 64 -0.16 17.18 14.49
N PRO A 65 -0.60 15.91 14.55
CA PRO A 65 0.26 14.76 14.30
C PRO A 65 0.80 14.78 12.86
N VAL A 66 2.08 14.42 12.69
CA VAL A 66 2.73 14.30 11.38
C VAL A 66 3.32 12.91 11.22
N THR A 67 2.88 12.19 10.19
CA THR A 67 3.46 10.87 9.86
C THR A 67 4.57 11.04 8.84
N THR A 68 5.78 10.60 9.18
CA THR A 68 6.91 10.64 8.24
C THR A 68 6.94 9.39 7.36
N THR A 69 7.14 9.57 6.06
CA THR A 69 7.24 8.51 5.05
C THR A 69 8.26 8.91 3.98
N SER A 70 8.45 8.08 2.96
CA SER A 70 9.38 8.31 1.86
C SER A 70 8.68 8.19 0.51
N ARG A 71 9.23 8.83 -0.53
CA ARG A 71 8.73 8.69 -1.91
C ARG A 71 8.70 7.21 -2.33
N GLY A 72 7.62 6.80 -2.98
CA GLY A 72 7.41 5.43 -3.46
C GLY A 72 7.08 4.41 -2.37
N ALA A 73 7.09 4.78 -1.10
CA ALA A 73 6.76 3.87 -0.01
C ALA A 73 5.26 3.54 0.00
N MET A 74 4.93 2.32 0.44
CA MET A 74 3.56 1.94 0.75
C MET A 74 3.20 2.47 2.14
N LEU A 75 2.47 3.59 2.19
CA LEU A 75 2.00 4.22 3.42
C LEU A 75 0.79 3.47 3.97
N PRO A 76 0.86 2.89 5.18
CA PRO A 76 -0.28 2.19 5.78
C PRO A 76 -1.43 3.16 6.07
N THR A 77 -2.64 2.76 5.68
CA THR A 77 -3.87 3.54 5.84
C THR A 77 -4.94 2.72 6.56
N ARG A 78 -5.80 3.38 7.33
CA ARG A 78 -6.92 2.76 8.06
C ARG A 78 -8.11 3.69 8.13
N TRP A 79 -9.32 3.13 8.16
CA TRP A 79 -10.55 3.88 8.35
C TRP A 79 -11.61 3.03 9.07
N TYR A 80 -12.53 3.70 9.74
CA TYR A 80 -13.66 3.04 10.39
C TYR A 80 -14.55 2.37 9.34
N ARG A 81 -15.01 1.15 9.64
CA ARG A 81 -16.16 0.56 8.97
C ARG A 81 -17.41 1.33 9.34
N ASN A 82 -18.31 1.49 8.37
CA ASN A 82 -19.61 2.10 8.54
C ASN A 82 -20.69 1.02 8.38
N ASN A 83 -21.85 1.22 9.01
CA ASN A 83 -23.00 0.34 8.80
C ASN A 83 -23.64 0.52 7.42
N HIS A 84 -23.35 1.65 6.75
CA HIS A 84 -23.52 1.80 5.32
C HIS A 84 -22.26 1.32 4.59
N GLN A 85 -22.43 0.39 3.66
CA GLN A 85 -21.34 -0.34 3.02
C GLN A 85 -21.08 0.20 1.61
N GLU A 86 -20.04 -0.39 1.00
CA GLU A 86 -19.73 -0.28 -0.41
C GLU A 86 -19.27 1.13 -0.85
N GLY A 87 -18.90 1.24 -2.13
CA GLY A 87 -18.38 2.47 -2.70
C GLY A 87 -16.86 2.52 -2.77
N PHE A 88 -16.34 3.74 -2.83
CA PHE A 88 -14.94 4.02 -3.14
C PHE A 88 -14.25 4.77 -2.01
N VAL A 89 -12.96 4.50 -1.84
CA VAL A 89 -12.04 5.40 -1.14
C VAL A 89 -11.17 6.14 -2.14
N ARG A 90 -11.01 7.44 -1.94
CA ARG A 90 -10.16 8.32 -2.74
C ARG A 90 -9.06 8.90 -1.87
N TRP A 91 -7.83 8.82 -2.36
CA TRP A 91 -6.65 9.38 -1.73
C TRP A 91 -6.07 10.52 -2.55
N ALA A 92 -5.88 11.67 -1.90
CA ALA A 92 -5.29 12.85 -2.50
C ALA A 92 -4.09 13.32 -1.69
N LEU A 93 -3.08 13.85 -2.37
CA LEU A 93 -1.91 14.45 -1.73
C LEU A 93 -1.74 15.87 -2.24
N VAL A 94 -1.84 16.88 -1.36
CA VAL A 94 -1.75 18.29 -1.74
C VAL A 94 -0.71 19.04 -0.90
N PRO A 95 -0.09 20.11 -1.45
CA PRO A 95 0.66 21.08 -0.66
C PRO A 95 -0.14 21.61 0.54
N LEU A 96 0.53 21.94 1.64
CA LEU A 96 -0.15 22.39 2.87
C LEU A 96 -0.94 23.69 2.69
N ASP A 97 -0.49 24.61 1.85
CA ASP A 97 -1.21 25.86 1.52
C ASP A 97 -2.48 25.58 0.68
N LYS A 98 -2.62 24.37 0.14
CA LYS A 98 -3.78 23.89 -0.60
C LYS A 98 -4.63 22.89 0.20
N ALA A 99 -4.37 22.72 1.50
CA ALA A 99 -5.06 21.74 2.32
C ALA A 99 -6.59 21.89 2.33
N ASN A 100 -7.10 23.12 2.22
CA ASN A 100 -8.54 23.43 2.21
C ASN A 100 -9.08 23.73 0.79
N ASP A 101 -8.33 23.46 -0.26
CA ASP A 101 -8.75 23.69 -1.65
C ASP A 101 -9.31 22.39 -2.27
N LEU A 102 -10.62 22.38 -2.54
CA LEU A 102 -11.30 21.22 -3.11
C LEU A 102 -10.75 20.82 -4.48
N ALA A 103 -10.48 21.79 -5.36
CA ALA A 103 -9.99 21.53 -6.71
C ALA A 103 -8.54 21.01 -6.66
N ALA A 104 -7.73 21.50 -5.71
CA ALA A 104 -6.41 20.96 -5.47
C ALA A 104 -6.48 19.50 -5.00
N HIS A 105 -7.41 19.15 -4.13
CA HIS A 105 -7.62 17.76 -3.70
C HIS A 105 -8.07 16.88 -4.86
N GLU A 106 -8.94 17.35 -5.74
CA GLU A 106 -9.33 16.61 -6.95
C GLU A 106 -8.12 16.37 -7.86
N LYS A 107 -7.37 17.43 -8.19
CA LYS A 107 -6.16 17.37 -9.02
C LYS A 107 -5.06 16.50 -8.39
N GLY A 108 -4.93 16.54 -7.07
CA GLY A 108 -3.95 15.76 -6.29
C GLY A 108 -4.37 14.31 -6.04
N THR A 109 -5.48 13.84 -6.62
CA THR A 109 -5.95 12.46 -6.47
C THR A 109 -5.00 11.48 -7.15
N PHE A 110 -4.26 10.72 -6.34
CA PHE A 110 -3.21 9.85 -6.85
C PHE A 110 -3.60 8.36 -6.80
N GLU A 111 -4.60 7.99 -5.97
CA GLU A 111 -5.05 6.61 -5.83
C GLU A 111 -6.54 6.51 -5.45
N TRP A 112 -7.22 5.52 -6.03
CA TRP A 112 -8.57 5.10 -5.66
C TRP A 112 -8.57 3.63 -5.25
N GLY A 113 -9.51 3.23 -4.39
CA GLY A 113 -9.77 1.83 -4.03
C GLY A 113 -11.22 1.59 -3.62
N CYS A 114 -11.56 0.34 -3.27
CA CYS A 114 -12.87 0.01 -2.74
C CYS A 114 -12.93 0.29 -1.23
N TYR A 115 -14.11 0.67 -0.75
CA TYR A 115 -14.30 0.97 0.66
C TYR A 115 -14.14 -0.25 1.57
N GLU A 116 -14.62 -1.41 1.14
CA GLU A 116 -14.63 -2.66 1.91
C GLU A 116 -13.26 -3.38 1.94
N THR A 117 -12.25 -2.79 1.32
CA THR A 117 -10.91 -3.36 1.20
C THR A 117 -10.25 -3.60 2.56
N GLY A 118 -9.60 -4.77 2.67
CA GLY A 118 -8.71 -5.09 3.79
C GLY A 118 -9.42 -5.09 5.15
N THR A 119 -10.70 -5.47 5.16
CA THR A 119 -11.47 -5.59 6.39
C THR A 119 -10.78 -6.52 7.39
N TYR A 120 -10.66 -6.08 8.64
CA TYR A 120 -10.05 -6.85 9.72
C TYR A 120 -10.88 -6.76 10.99
N LYS A 121 -10.71 -7.75 11.88
CA LYS A 121 -11.26 -7.72 13.24
C LYS A 121 -10.27 -6.99 14.15
N CYS A 122 -10.71 -5.93 14.81
CA CYS A 122 -9.92 -5.23 15.80
C CYS A 122 -9.61 -6.15 16.98
N THR A 123 -8.40 -6.01 17.52
CA THR A 123 -8.08 -6.45 18.88
C THR A 123 -8.83 -5.60 19.90
N ALA A 124 -8.84 -6.02 21.17
CA ALA A 124 -9.47 -5.24 22.25
C ALA A 124 -8.89 -3.82 22.34
N ALA A 125 -7.57 -3.68 22.20
CA ALA A 125 -6.88 -2.38 22.22
C ALA A 125 -7.25 -1.51 21.00
N GLU A 126 -7.42 -2.11 19.82
CA GLU A 126 -7.76 -1.36 18.60
C GLU A 126 -9.24 -0.97 18.53
N LYS A 127 -10.11 -1.54 19.36
CA LYS A 127 -11.56 -1.34 19.26
C LYS A 127 -11.92 0.14 19.44
N GLU A 128 -11.35 0.78 20.45
CA GLU A 128 -11.63 2.18 20.78
C GLU A 128 -11.02 3.15 19.76
N GLU A 129 -9.89 2.78 19.15
CA GLU A 129 -9.15 3.63 18.22
C GLU A 129 -9.60 3.49 16.76
N HIS A 130 -9.93 2.27 16.33
CA HIS A 130 -10.06 1.92 14.90
C HIS A 130 -11.36 1.23 14.51
N CYS A 131 -12.17 0.82 15.49
CA CYS A 131 -13.45 0.13 15.24
C CYS A 131 -14.61 0.71 16.08
N THR A 132 -14.51 1.95 16.55
CA THR A 132 -15.46 2.54 17.54
C THR A 132 -16.91 2.46 17.07
N PHE A 133 -17.17 2.67 15.78
CA PHE A 133 -18.52 2.75 15.23
C PHE A 133 -19.05 1.44 14.66
N ASP A 134 -18.27 0.37 14.76
CA ASP A 134 -18.65 -0.95 14.28
C ASP A 134 -18.91 -1.90 15.44
N ASN A 135 -20.18 -2.29 15.57
CA ASN A 135 -20.62 -3.23 16.62
C ASN A 135 -20.05 -4.64 16.46
N THR A 136 -19.52 -4.97 15.28
CA THR A 136 -18.83 -6.25 15.03
C THR A 136 -17.34 -6.20 15.35
N GLY A 137 -16.84 -5.03 15.80
CA GLY A 137 -15.43 -4.81 16.11
C GLY A 137 -14.53 -4.90 14.89
N ARG A 138 -14.97 -4.40 13.74
CA ARG A 138 -14.26 -4.45 12.46
C ARG A 138 -13.94 -3.07 11.92
N GLY A 139 -12.84 -2.99 11.18
CA GLY A 139 -12.38 -1.79 10.49
C GLY A 139 -11.69 -2.17 9.19
N HIS A 140 -11.24 -1.17 8.44
CA HIS A 140 -10.56 -1.37 7.18
C HIS A 140 -9.11 -0.92 7.27
N LYS A 141 -8.23 -1.62 6.55
CA LYS A 141 -6.83 -1.24 6.42
C LYS A 141 -6.31 -1.55 5.02
N ALA A 142 -5.47 -0.68 4.52
CA ALA A 142 -4.78 -0.84 3.26
C ALA A 142 -3.41 -0.13 3.34
N ALA A 143 -2.78 0.06 2.20
CA ALA A 143 -1.68 0.97 2.04
C ALA A 143 -1.77 1.62 0.66
N VAL A 144 -1.37 2.88 0.59
CA VAL A 144 -1.32 3.66 -0.64
C VAL A 144 0.12 3.94 -1.00
N GLN A 145 0.43 3.99 -2.29
CA GLN A 145 1.80 4.28 -2.70
C GLN A 145 2.02 5.80 -2.72
N VAL A 146 2.93 6.28 -1.88
CA VAL A 146 3.31 7.70 -1.88
C VAL A 146 3.89 8.07 -3.24
N PRO A 147 3.36 9.08 -3.96
CA PRO A 147 3.82 9.44 -5.30
C PRO A 147 5.33 9.67 -5.35
N GLU A 148 6.01 9.01 -6.29
CA GLU A 148 7.46 9.18 -6.49
C GLU A 148 7.81 10.57 -7.04
N SER A 149 6.84 11.28 -7.61
CA SER A 149 6.98 12.65 -8.11
C SER A 149 6.72 13.72 -7.04
N ALA A 150 6.32 13.35 -5.83
CA ALA A 150 6.15 14.31 -4.73
C ALA A 150 7.52 14.55 -4.05
N PRO A 151 8.10 15.77 -4.11
CA PRO A 151 9.41 16.05 -3.53
C PRO A 151 9.39 15.96 -1.99
N ASP A 152 10.57 16.02 -1.38
CA ASP A 152 10.67 16.12 0.08
C ASP A 152 9.93 17.37 0.57
N GLY A 153 9.12 17.22 1.62
CA GLY A 153 8.24 18.27 2.09
C GLY A 153 7.14 17.76 3.01
N GLU A 154 6.34 18.69 3.51
CA GLU A 154 5.10 18.36 4.22
C GLU A 154 3.88 18.60 3.35
N TYR A 155 2.91 17.70 3.49
CA TYR A 155 1.72 17.65 2.65
C TYR A 155 0.50 17.32 3.50
N MET A 156 -0.65 17.64 2.94
CA MET A 156 -1.92 17.13 3.42
C MET A 156 -2.32 15.91 2.62
N LEU A 157 -2.51 14.79 3.31
CA LEU A 157 -3.13 13.58 2.76
C LEU A 157 -4.64 13.67 3.01
N GLY A 158 -5.42 13.78 1.93
CA GLY A 158 -6.87 13.72 1.96
C GLY A 158 -7.39 12.30 1.76
N TRP A 159 -8.36 11.91 2.56
CA TRP A 159 -9.15 10.69 2.44
C TRP A 159 -10.61 11.07 2.25
N VAL A 160 -11.26 10.43 1.28
CA VAL A 160 -12.72 10.53 1.09
C VAL A 160 -13.28 9.14 0.89
N TRP A 161 -14.35 8.79 1.59
CA TRP A 161 -15.22 7.68 1.23
C TRP A 161 -16.48 8.19 0.55
N ILE A 162 -16.76 7.62 -0.62
CA ILE A 162 -17.89 7.93 -1.48
C ILE A 162 -18.73 6.65 -1.54
N GLY A 163 -19.80 6.60 -0.76
CA GLY A 163 -20.59 5.38 -0.61
C GLY A 163 -21.78 5.60 0.30
N GLY A 164 -22.45 4.51 0.72
CA GLY A 164 -23.62 4.66 1.57
C GLY A 164 -24.76 3.66 1.37
N TYR A 165 -24.48 2.38 1.15
CA TYR A 165 -25.55 1.40 0.94
C TYR A 165 -26.01 0.75 2.26
N ASN A 166 -27.30 0.85 2.60
CA ASN A 166 -27.87 0.18 3.77
C ASN A 166 -29.29 -0.33 3.48
N LYS A 167 -29.43 -1.62 3.14
CA LYS A 167 -30.70 -2.22 2.72
C LYS A 167 -31.87 -1.86 3.66
N PRO A 168 -33.04 -1.44 3.15
CA PRO A 168 -33.40 -1.28 1.73
C PRO A 168 -33.00 0.07 1.11
N ASP A 169 -32.50 1.02 1.90
CA ASP A 169 -32.29 2.41 1.48
C ASP A 169 -30.85 2.71 1.04
N ILE A 170 -30.71 3.55 0.03
CA ILE A 170 -29.42 4.16 -0.31
C ILE A 170 -29.34 5.49 0.46
N ARG A 171 -28.42 5.59 1.41
CA ARG A 171 -28.12 6.85 2.12
C ARG A 171 -26.69 7.25 1.83
N PHE A 172 -26.56 8.02 0.76
CA PHE A 172 -25.29 8.52 0.28
C PHE A 172 -24.73 9.64 1.14
N SER A 173 -23.42 9.59 1.40
CA SER A 173 -22.66 10.72 1.93
C SER A 173 -21.21 10.58 1.52
N ASP A 174 -20.55 11.71 1.25
CA ASP A 174 -19.10 11.75 1.11
C ASP A 174 -18.47 12.05 2.45
N TYR A 175 -18.01 11.04 3.16
CA TYR A 175 -17.23 11.24 4.38
C TYR A 175 -15.79 11.59 4.03
N TYR A 176 -15.20 12.51 4.76
CA TYR A 176 -13.84 12.94 4.47
C TYR A 176 -13.05 13.27 5.72
N ASP A 177 -11.73 13.08 5.62
CA ASP A 177 -10.77 13.39 6.68
C ASP A 177 -9.40 13.67 6.08
N CYS A 178 -8.49 14.21 6.88
CA CYS A 178 -7.14 14.53 6.45
C CYS A 178 -6.09 14.21 7.51
N ALA A 179 -4.88 13.90 7.07
CA ALA A 179 -3.69 13.72 7.90
C ALA A 179 -2.51 14.52 7.35
N ARG A 180 -1.61 14.98 8.22
CA ARG A 180 -0.33 15.53 7.78
C ARG A 180 0.67 14.42 7.56
N ILE A 181 1.33 14.46 6.41
CA ILE A 181 2.46 13.57 6.13
C ILE A 181 3.70 14.39 5.78
N ARG A 182 4.87 13.86 6.15
CA ARG A 182 6.18 14.41 5.78
C ARG A 182 6.91 13.40 4.91
N ILE A 183 7.22 13.77 3.68
CA ILE A 183 8.02 12.96 2.76
C ILE A 183 9.49 13.33 2.96
N ARG A 184 10.32 12.32 3.20
CA ARG A 184 11.79 12.43 3.29
C ARG A 184 12.47 11.29 2.56
N GLY A 185 13.31 11.61 1.60
CA GLY A 185 14.04 10.63 0.79
C GLY A 185 13.11 9.64 0.07
N GLY A 186 13.65 8.46 -0.25
CA GLY A 186 12.94 7.39 -0.95
C GLY A 186 13.39 7.24 -2.41
N ALA A 187 12.48 6.74 -3.24
CA ALA A 187 12.71 6.56 -4.67
C ALA A 187 13.19 7.86 -5.36
N PRO A 188 13.93 7.76 -6.47
CA PRO A 188 14.28 8.91 -7.30
C PRO A 188 13.04 9.72 -7.68
N LEU A 189 13.16 11.05 -7.64
CA LEU A 189 12.06 11.94 -7.99
C LEU A 189 11.70 11.75 -9.47
N THR A 190 10.49 11.32 -9.77
CA THR A 190 9.98 11.24 -11.14
C THR A 190 9.38 12.58 -11.57
N SER A 191 9.11 12.76 -12.87
CA SER A 191 8.56 14.02 -13.40
C SER A 191 7.05 14.15 -13.20
N ALA A 192 6.34 13.03 -13.00
CA ALA A 192 4.91 13.00 -12.76
C ALA A 192 4.46 11.66 -12.18
N HIS A 193 3.33 11.67 -11.47
CA HIS A 193 2.62 10.48 -11.02
C HIS A 193 1.45 10.17 -11.96
N GLN A 194 1.24 8.91 -12.27
CA GLN A 194 0.03 8.46 -12.96
C GLN A 194 -0.98 7.97 -11.91
N PRO A 195 -2.14 8.63 -11.74
CA PRO A 195 -3.16 8.13 -10.83
C PRO A 195 -3.58 6.70 -11.16
N VAL A 196 -3.81 5.92 -10.12
CA VAL A 196 -4.15 4.48 -10.21
C VAL A 196 -5.48 4.18 -9.53
N PHE A 197 -6.16 3.16 -10.03
CA PHE A 197 -7.27 2.53 -9.33
C PHE A 197 -6.83 1.14 -8.90
N ARG A 198 -6.83 0.90 -7.59
CA ARG A 198 -6.49 -0.37 -6.94
C ARG A 198 -7.69 -0.79 -6.09
N PRO A 199 -8.65 -1.55 -6.65
CA PRO A 199 -9.86 -1.98 -5.94
C PRO A 199 -9.57 -2.59 -4.58
N GLY A 200 -8.65 -3.56 -4.50
CA GLY A 200 -8.17 -4.14 -3.24
C GLY A 200 -7.11 -3.32 -2.50
N GLY A 201 -6.82 -2.09 -2.91
CA GLY A 201 -5.73 -1.29 -2.35
C GLY A 201 -4.39 -2.04 -2.38
N SER A 202 -3.77 -2.24 -1.21
CA SER A 202 -2.56 -3.06 -1.03
C SER A 202 -2.86 -4.53 -0.70
N VAL A 203 -4.13 -4.94 -0.60
CA VAL A 203 -4.57 -6.29 -0.26
C VAL A 203 -5.04 -6.96 -1.55
N PRO A 204 -4.48 -8.10 -1.96
CA PRO A 204 -4.92 -8.76 -3.19
C PRO A 204 -6.40 -9.18 -3.06
N GLU A 205 -7.26 -8.64 -3.91
CA GLU A 205 -8.61 -9.19 -4.10
C GLU A 205 -8.55 -10.29 -5.16
N THR A 206 -8.98 -11.49 -4.78
CA THR A 206 -9.13 -12.63 -5.67
C THR A 206 -10.62 -12.75 -6.07
N GLY A 207 -10.93 -12.79 -7.36
CA GLY A 207 -12.32 -12.91 -7.83
C GLY A 207 -12.57 -12.38 -9.24
N GLU A 208 -13.81 -12.32 -9.71
CA GLU A 208 -14.17 -11.81 -11.05
C GLU A 208 -14.30 -10.27 -11.11
N ASN A 209 -14.39 -9.62 -9.95
CA ASN A 209 -14.65 -8.19 -9.80
C ASN A 209 -13.40 -7.35 -9.47
N ARG A 210 -12.20 -7.85 -9.80
CA ARG A 210 -10.88 -7.28 -9.39
C ARG A 210 -10.60 -5.86 -9.87
N ASP A 211 -11.42 -5.34 -10.78
CA ASP A 211 -11.24 -4.05 -11.44
C ASP A 211 -12.40 -3.09 -11.18
N ARG A 212 -13.31 -3.38 -10.23
CA ARG A 212 -14.52 -2.60 -9.94
C ARG A 212 -14.88 -2.66 -8.46
N CYS A 213 -15.60 -1.65 -7.98
CA CYS A 213 -16.26 -1.68 -6.68
C CYS A 213 -17.77 -1.71 -6.89
N LEU A 214 -18.49 -2.37 -5.98
CA LEU A 214 -19.93 -2.19 -5.91
C LEU A 214 -20.19 -0.76 -5.39
N ALA A 215 -20.96 0.03 -6.12
CA ALA A 215 -21.25 1.41 -5.75
C ALA A 215 -22.53 1.89 -6.45
N HIS A 216 -23.09 3.02 -6.04
CA HIS A 216 -24.18 3.69 -6.77
C HIS A 216 -23.68 4.98 -7.46
N VAL A 217 -22.62 5.58 -6.95
CA VAL A 217 -21.89 6.70 -7.57
C VAL A 217 -20.40 6.36 -7.69
N ASN A 218 -19.71 7.03 -8.61
CA ASN A 218 -18.29 6.80 -8.92
C ASN A 218 -17.43 8.08 -8.86
N GLY A 219 -17.92 9.13 -8.20
CA GLY A 219 -17.23 10.40 -8.06
C GLY A 219 -17.68 11.16 -6.81
N VAL A 220 -16.83 12.08 -6.34
CA VAL A 220 -17.10 12.96 -5.19
C VAL A 220 -18.14 14.01 -5.59
N ASN A 221 -19.02 14.39 -4.65
CA ASN A 221 -20.12 15.35 -4.79
C ASN A 221 -21.12 14.99 -5.89
N MET A 222 -21.28 13.71 -6.19
CA MET A 222 -22.29 13.27 -7.15
C MET A 222 -23.64 13.09 -6.47
N ASN A 223 -24.72 13.46 -7.17
CA ASN A 223 -26.07 13.14 -6.72
C ASN A 223 -26.31 11.62 -6.80
N GLN A 224 -27.17 11.12 -5.92
CA GLN A 224 -27.53 9.71 -5.86
C GLN A 224 -28.03 9.20 -7.22
N ARG A 225 -27.58 8.01 -7.62
CA ARG A 225 -28.20 7.22 -8.70
C ARG A 225 -29.02 6.10 -8.08
N GLU A 226 -30.09 5.69 -8.78
CA GLU A 226 -31.12 4.78 -8.23
C GLU A 226 -30.63 3.34 -7.97
N GLN A 227 -29.51 2.89 -8.55
CA GLN A 227 -29.09 1.48 -8.46
C GLN A 227 -27.60 1.28 -8.16
N MET A 228 -27.33 0.33 -7.26
CA MET A 228 -26.00 -0.21 -7.01
C MET A 228 -25.56 -1.08 -8.20
N LYS A 229 -24.32 -0.89 -8.67
CA LYS A 229 -23.71 -1.72 -9.71
C LYS A 229 -22.20 -1.78 -9.54
N MET A 230 -21.59 -2.80 -10.14
CA MET A 230 -20.13 -2.88 -10.24
C MET A 230 -19.62 -1.80 -11.21
N MET A 231 -18.81 -0.86 -10.72
CA MET A 231 -18.29 0.25 -11.53
C MET A 231 -16.84 0.61 -11.19
N LYS A 232 -16.23 1.44 -12.05
CA LYS A 232 -14.93 2.07 -11.81
C LYS A 232 -15.16 3.52 -11.36
N PRO A 233 -14.19 4.15 -10.67
CA PRO A 233 -14.23 5.59 -10.47
C PRO A 233 -14.32 6.31 -11.81
N ILE A 234 -15.01 7.44 -11.86
CA ILE A 234 -15.35 8.15 -13.12
C ILE A 234 -14.14 8.41 -14.03
N GLY A 235 -12.97 8.69 -13.45
CA GLY A 235 -11.73 8.92 -14.19
C GLY A 235 -11.13 7.67 -14.86
N PHE A 236 -11.64 6.48 -14.55
CA PHE A 236 -11.17 5.17 -15.02
C PHE A 236 -12.22 4.39 -15.82
N GLU A 237 -13.40 4.97 -16.04
CA GLU A 237 -14.45 4.34 -16.86
C GLU A 237 -14.11 4.37 -18.35
N ASN A 238 -14.62 3.40 -19.10
CA ASN A 238 -14.51 3.34 -20.57
C ASN A 238 -13.06 3.45 -21.09
N GLY A 239 -12.10 2.86 -20.36
CA GLY A 239 -10.68 2.89 -20.71
C GLY A 239 -9.99 4.23 -20.48
N ARG A 240 -10.68 5.21 -19.87
CA ARG A 240 -10.07 6.48 -19.47
C ARG A 240 -9.01 6.26 -18.40
N GLN A 241 -8.09 7.20 -18.34
CA GLN A 241 -7.09 7.30 -17.30
C GLN A 241 -6.95 8.76 -16.90
N PRO A 242 -6.91 9.10 -15.59
CA PRO A 242 -6.76 10.49 -15.18
C PRO A 242 -5.45 11.10 -15.66
N ALA A 243 -5.45 12.42 -15.81
CA ALA A 243 -4.25 13.18 -16.15
C ALA A 243 -3.13 12.91 -15.14
N ARG A 244 -1.89 12.87 -15.62
CA ARG A 244 -0.72 12.76 -14.76
C ARG A 244 -0.59 13.99 -13.87
N ILE A 245 -0.16 13.77 -12.63
CA ILE A 245 0.10 14.84 -11.67
C ILE A 245 1.59 15.20 -11.79
N PRO A 246 1.94 16.36 -12.36
CA PRO A 246 3.35 16.73 -12.54
C PRO A 246 4.00 17.07 -11.21
N THR A 247 5.31 16.88 -11.09
CA THR A 247 6.10 17.24 -9.90
C THR A 247 5.89 18.71 -9.46
N SER A 248 5.64 19.60 -10.42
CA SER A 248 5.33 21.01 -10.19
C SER A 248 4.05 21.26 -9.41
N PHE A 249 3.10 20.32 -9.41
CA PHE A 249 1.90 20.42 -8.60
C PHE A 249 2.22 20.44 -7.09
N TRP A 250 3.26 19.72 -6.66
CA TRP A 250 3.68 19.65 -5.26
C TRP A 250 4.72 20.72 -4.88
N GLY A 251 4.96 21.72 -5.74
CA GLY A 251 5.95 22.77 -5.50
C GLY A 251 7.38 22.39 -5.88
N GLY A 252 7.61 21.21 -6.47
CA GLY A 252 8.91 20.88 -7.05
C GLY A 252 9.14 21.71 -8.31
N ARG A 253 10.22 22.49 -8.39
CA ARG A 253 10.64 23.06 -9.68
C ARG A 253 10.89 21.88 -10.61
N GLY A 254 10.07 21.75 -11.65
CA GLY A 254 10.19 20.66 -12.62
C GLY A 254 11.49 20.79 -13.40
N CYS A 255 12.58 20.27 -12.84
CA CYS A 255 13.85 20.06 -13.51
C CYS A 255 14.48 18.80 -12.91
N ALA A 256 14.59 17.74 -13.70
CA ALA A 256 15.89 17.09 -13.76
C ALA A 256 16.88 18.20 -14.15
N PRO A 257 17.97 18.44 -13.43
CA PRO A 257 18.93 19.43 -13.86
C PRO A 257 19.47 19.02 -15.24
N ALA A 258 19.23 19.86 -16.25
CA ALA A 258 20.12 19.96 -17.38
C ALA A 258 21.47 20.39 -16.80
N VAL A 259 22.50 19.58 -17.03
CA VAL A 259 23.87 19.87 -16.61
C VAL A 259 24.33 21.12 -17.38
N PRO A 260 24.68 22.23 -16.72
CA PRO A 260 25.37 23.33 -17.38
C PRO A 260 26.82 22.91 -17.63
N ASP A 261 27.30 23.13 -18.86
CA ASP A 261 28.72 23.01 -19.23
C ASP A 261 29.57 23.92 -18.32
N VAL A 262 30.29 23.30 -17.40
CA VAL A 262 31.43 23.91 -16.70
C VAL A 262 32.64 23.06 -17.06
N ALA A 263 33.67 23.73 -17.61
CA ALA A 263 34.92 23.13 -18.04
C ALA A 263 35.53 22.23 -16.93
N PRO A 264 36.12 21.08 -17.28
CA PRO A 264 36.60 20.11 -16.29
C PRO A 264 37.87 20.59 -15.59
N PRO A 265 38.03 20.35 -14.27
CA PRO A 265 39.35 20.36 -13.64
C PRO A 265 40.20 19.15 -14.14
N PRO A 266 41.55 19.22 -14.06
CA PRO A 266 42.44 18.23 -14.67
C PRO A 266 42.28 16.83 -14.06
N PRO A 267 42.72 15.78 -14.79
CA PRO A 267 42.23 14.43 -14.58
C PRO A 267 42.89 13.78 -13.35
N LEU A 268 42.06 13.09 -12.56
CA LEU A 268 42.48 11.87 -11.90
C LEU A 268 41.70 10.71 -12.52
N ASP A 269 42.48 9.72 -12.93
CA ASP A 269 42.14 8.57 -13.73
C ASP A 269 40.85 7.84 -13.31
N VAL A 270 39.98 7.60 -14.30
CA VAL A 270 39.68 6.28 -14.90
C VAL A 270 38.49 6.45 -15.87
N ALA A 271 38.64 6.04 -17.12
CA ALA A 271 37.56 5.86 -18.11
C ALA A 271 37.72 4.46 -18.76
N PRO A 272 36.77 3.89 -19.56
CA PRO A 272 35.47 4.44 -20.01
C PRO A 272 34.26 3.45 -20.13
N ALA A 273 33.05 4.04 -20.25
CA ALA A 273 31.88 3.75 -21.14
C ALA A 273 31.01 2.45 -20.99
N PRO A 274 29.78 2.36 -21.58
CA PRO A 274 28.83 3.38 -22.11
C PRO A 274 27.39 3.24 -21.51
N PRO A 275 26.44 4.14 -21.86
CA PRO A 275 25.00 4.03 -21.54
C PRO A 275 24.19 3.43 -22.71
N ALA A 276 23.00 2.88 -22.41
CA ALA A 276 21.77 2.87 -23.25
C ALA A 276 20.77 1.79 -22.73
N PRO A 277 19.52 1.70 -23.21
CA PRO A 277 18.47 2.72 -23.31
C PRO A 277 17.11 2.23 -22.74
N SER A 278 16.11 3.11 -22.85
CA SER A 278 14.66 2.96 -22.64
C SER A 278 13.97 1.71 -23.22
N GLY A 279 12.84 1.32 -22.60
CA GLY A 279 11.62 0.94 -23.35
C GLY A 279 11.01 -0.45 -23.06
N GLY A 280 9.75 -0.45 -22.59
CA GLY A 280 8.66 -1.21 -23.21
C GLY A 280 8.44 -2.69 -22.86
N GLY A 281 7.28 -2.97 -22.23
CA GLY A 281 6.35 -4.03 -22.62
C GLY A 281 6.70 -5.50 -22.31
N GLY A 282 5.78 -6.20 -21.63
CA GLY A 282 5.75 -7.66 -21.63
C GLY A 282 5.15 -8.26 -20.37
N GLY A 283 3.91 -8.73 -20.47
CA GLY A 283 3.18 -9.38 -19.38
C GLY A 283 3.93 -10.58 -18.78
N GLY A 284 4.04 -10.60 -17.46
CA GLY A 284 4.47 -11.75 -16.70
C GLY A 284 4.07 -11.58 -15.24
N ARG A 285 3.18 -12.47 -14.75
CA ARG A 285 2.85 -12.61 -13.32
C ARG A 285 4.17 -12.82 -12.57
N GLY A 286 4.59 -11.85 -11.77
CA GLY A 286 5.72 -12.07 -10.87
C GLY A 286 5.29 -12.83 -9.62
N VAL A 287 6.27 -13.20 -8.83
CA VAL A 287 6.14 -14.20 -7.77
C VAL A 287 5.73 -13.54 -6.45
N TYR A 288 4.67 -14.03 -5.81
CA TYR A 288 4.28 -13.73 -4.41
C TYR A 288 4.41 -12.25 -3.99
N GLY A 289 3.79 -11.33 -4.75
CA GLY A 289 3.75 -9.91 -4.40
C GLY A 289 5.03 -9.12 -4.73
N LEU A 290 5.94 -9.68 -5.52
CA LEU A 290 7.20 -9.04 -5.95
C LEU A 290 7.07 -8.16 -7.21
N GLY A 291 5.85 -7.87 -7.66
CA GLY A 291 5.61 -7.05 -8.85
C GLY A 291 5.67 -7.84 -10.16
N ALA A 292 5.80 -7.16 -11.31
CA ALA A 292 5.93 -7.81 -12.60
C ALA A 292 7.30 -8.49 -12.76
N VAL A 293 7.40 -9.49 -13.65
CA VAL A 293 8.70 -10.07 -14.04
C VAL A 293 9.64 -8.94 -14.48
N PRO A 294 10.85 -8.83 -13.91
CA PRO A 294 11.80 -7.78 -14.28
C PRO A 294 12.12 -7.81 -15.77
N SER A 295 12.47 -6.64 -16.34
CA SER A 295 12.90 -6.53 -17.74
C SER A 295 13.96 -7.59 -18.06
N ARG A 296 13.83 -8.25 -19.22
CA ARG A 296 14.76 -9.29 -19.70
C ARG A 296 15.77 -8.77 -20.73
N THR A 297 15.81 -7.46 -20.95
CA THR A 297 16.66 -6.79 -21.93
C THR A 297 17.50 -5.70 -21.26
N GLY A 298 18.66 -5.40 -21.84
CA GLY A 298 19.60 -4.38 -21.31
C GLY A 298 20.62 -4.91 -20.30
N ARG A 299 21.45 -4.00 -19.78
CA ARG A 299 22.51 -4.30 -18.81
C ARG A 299 21.92 -4.96 -17.55
N VAL A 300 22.62 -5.96 -17.02
CA VAL A 300 22.16 -6.62 -15.80
C VAL A 300 22.29 -5.74 -14.58
N THR A 301 21.27 -5.79 -13.72
CA THR A 301 21.27 -5.12 -12.42
C THR A 301 20.87 -6.11 -11.33
N LEU A 302 21.32 -5.84 -10.11
CA LEU A 302 20.95 -6.58 -8.91
C LEU A 302 20.38 -5.59 -7.89
N GLY A 303 19.09 -5.75 -7.60
CA GLY A 303 18.38 -5.05 -6.54
C GLY A 303 18.42 -5.82 -5.23
N ASN A 304 17.39 -5.60 -4.41
CA ASN A 304 17.26 -6.20 -3.07
C ASN A 304 17.21 -7.73 -3.08
N LEU A 305 17.61 -8.31 -1.95
CA LEU A 305 17.36 -9.69 -1.60
C LEU A 305 16.10 -9.76 -0.73
N ILE A 306 15.17 -10.65 -1.04
CA ILE A 306 13.87 -10.72 -0.35
C ILE A 306 13.70 -12.09 0.30
N ALA A 307 13.43 -12.12 1.59
CA ALA A 307 13.07 -13.35 2.30
C ALA A 307 11.54 -13.54 2.29
N LEU A 308 11.10 -14.59 1.61
CA LEU A 308 9.73 -15.09 1.64
C LEU A 308 9.64 -16.22 2.68
N GLY A 309 8.68 -16.14 3.59
CA GLY A 309 8.38 -17.26 4.48
C GLY A 309 7.76 -18.41 3.69
N ALA A 310 8.36 -19.60 3.73
CA ALA A 310 7.87 -20.74 2.94
C ALA A 310 6.47 -21.19 3.39
N ALA A 311 6.19 -21.09 4.69
CA ALA A 311 4.87 -21.38 5.26
C ALA A 311 3.87 -20.22 5.08
N THR A 312 4.30 -18.98 5.31
CA THR A 312 3.44 -17.79 5.30
C THR A 312 3.14 -17.29 3.89
N ARG A 313 3.98 -17.64 2.90
CA ARG A 313 3.94 -17.18 1.50
C ARG A 313 3.89 -15.65 1.38
N ARG A 314 4.54 -14.96 2.32
CA ARG A 314 4.60 -13.50 2.40
C ARG A 314 6.05 -13.04 2.43
N VAL A 315 6.26 -11.80 2.01
CA VAL A 315 7.53 -11.09 2.24
C VAL A 315 7.67 -10.85 3.74
N GLU A 316 8.66 -11.48 4.34
CA GLU A 316 8.97 -11.30 5.77
C GLU A 316 10.11 -10.31 5.98
N ARG A 317 11.03 -10.21 5.01
CA ARG A 317 12.14 -9.27 5.07
C ARG A 317 12.67 -8.89 3.70
N VAL A 318 13.17 -7.67 3.58
CA VAL A 318 13.88 -7.16 2.40
C VAL A 318 15.24 -6.67 2.86
N PHE A 319 16.31 -7.11 2.20
CA PHE A 319 17.68 -6.70 2.44
C PHE A 319 18.18 -5.88 1.24
N SER A 320 18.63 -4.64 1.50
CA SER A 320 19.13 -3.74 0.46
C SER A 320 20.38 -4.28 -0.22
N SER A 321 20.54 -4.09 -1.54
CA SER A 321 21.75 -4.49 -2.28
C SER A 321 23.01 -3.70 -1.93
N THR A 322 22.87 -2.54 -1.27
CA THR A 322 24.00 -1.64 -0.97
C THR A 322 24.71 -1.94 0.35
N ALA A 323 24.05 -2.61 1.29
CA ALA A 323 24.60 -3.25 2.48
C ALA A 323 23.44 -3.74 3.34
N GLY A 324 23.50 -4.98 3.83
CA GLY A 324 22.49 -5.46 4.77
C GLY A 324 23.07 -6.49 5.73
N THR A 325 22.99 -6.17 7.03
CA THR A 325 23.00 -7.19 8.08
C THR A 325 21.57 -7.58 8.40
N GLY A 326 21.32 -8.84 8.76
CA GLY A 326 19.99 -9.18 9.24
C GLY A 326 19.78 -10.61 9.68
N ARG A 327 18.65 -10.82 10.36
CA ARG A 327 18.27 -12.11 10.92
C ARG A 327 17.23 -12.79 10.04
N LEU A 328 17.41 -14.08 9.84
CA LEU A 328 16.43 -14.99 9.26
C LEU A 328 15.83 -15.80 10.42
N PHE A 329 14.54 -15.61 10.70
CA PHE A 329 13.84 -16.23 11.83
C PHE A 329 13.37 -17.66 11.54
N ARG A 330 13.02 -18.41 12.59
CA ARG A 330 12.58 -19.80 12.45
C ARG A 330 11.32 -19.90 11.57
N GLY A 331 11.35 -20.71 10.50
CA GLY A 331 10.20 -20.85 9.59
C GLY A 331 10.50 -21.34 8.17
N GLY A 332 11.77 -21.40 7.77
CA GLY A 332 12.17 -21.83 6.43
C GLY A 332 11.90 -20.74 5.39
N TYR A 333 12.95 -20.27 4.72
CA TYR A 333 12.86 -19.14 3.80
C TYR A 333 13.13 -19.52 2.36
N VAL A 334 12.47 -18.83 1.45
CA VAL A 334 12.94 -18.70 0.07
C VAL A 334 13.52 -17.30 -0.08
N LEU A 335 14.81 -17.21 -0.42
CA LEU A 335 15.46 -15.93 -0.68
C LEU A 335 15.38 -15.63 -2.16
N VAL A 336 14.83 -14.48 -2.54
CA VAL A 336 14.64 -14.07 -3.93
C VAL A 336 15.59 -12.92 -4.24
N ALA A 337 16.43 -13.08 -5.26
CA ALA A 337 17.27 -12.03 -5.79
C ALA A 337 16.51 -11.24 -6.86
N THR A 338 16.35 -9.93 -6.67
CA THR A 338 15.69 -9.06 -7.65
C THR A 338 16.68 -8.63 -8.73
N ALA A 339 16.97 -9.54 -9.65
CA ALA A 339 17.82 -9.27 -10.82
C ALA A 339 16.98 -8.85 -12.03
N ALA A 340 17.47 -7.89 -12.81
CA ALA A 340 16.86 -7.43 -14.06
C ALA A 340 17.91 -7.32 -15.17
N GLY A 341 17.47 -7.19 -16.41
CA GLY A 341 18.30 -7.12 -17.61
C GLY A 341 18.40 -8.46 -18.35
N ALA A 342 19.33 -8.55 -19.30
CA ALA A 342 19.61 -9.76 -20.06
C ALA A 342 20.39 -10.80 -19.23
N VAL A 343 19.80 -11.26 -18.13
CA VAL A 343 20.40 -12.18 -17.17
C VAL A 343 20.61 -13.57 -17.81
N ALA A 344 21.83 -14.09 -17.69
CA ALA A 344 22.20 -15.45 -18.05
C ALA A 344 22.11 -16.40 -16.85
N SER A 345 22.61 -15.97 -15.68
CA SER A 345 22.53 -16.76 -14.45
C SER A 345 22.62 -15.89 -13.20
N VAL A 346 22.05 -16.40 -12.11
CA VAL A 346 22.16 -15.82 -10.76
C VAL A 346 22.72 -16.88 -9.82
N GLU A 347 23.95 -16.66 -9.38
CA GLU A 347 24.69 -17.54 -8.49
C GLU A 347 24.58 -17.05 -7.04
N PHE A 348 24.14 -17.91 -6.14
CA PHE A 348 24.11 -17.71 -4.70
C PHE A 348 25.31 -18.40 -4.07
N ARG A 349 26.08 -17.66 -3.28
CA ARG A 349 27.23 -18.17 -2.51
C ARG A 349 27.06 -17.93 -1.03
N VAL A 350 27.33 -18.93 -0.21
CA VAL A 350 27.36 -18.82 1.25
C VAL A 350 28.79 -18.98 1.71
N ASP A 351 29.30 -17.97 2.42
CA ASP A 351 30.70 -17.88 2.88
C ASP A 351 31.70 -18.15 1.74
N GLY A 352 31.43 -17.56 0.57
CA GLY A 352 32.26 -17.68 -0.64
C GLY A 352 32.08 -18.97 -1.44
N ARG A 353 31.34 -19.96 -0.94
CA ARG A 353 31.06 -21.23 -1.65
C ARG A 353 29.75 -21.15 -2.41
N SER A 354 29.76 -21.55 -3.68
CA SER A 354 28.54 -21.65 -4.49
C SER A 354 27.58 -22.69 -3.92
N VAL A 355 26.32 -22.30 -3.68
CA VAL A 355 25.29 -23.17 -3.12
C VAL A 355 24.10 -23.39 -4.06
N LYS A 356 23.86 -22.46 -4.98
CA LYS A 356 22.84 -22.60 -6.04
C LYS A 356 23.12 -21.64 -7.18
N THR A 357 22.88 -22.07 -8.41
CA THR A 357 22.82 -21.19 -9.58
C THR A 357 21.45 -21.33 -10.22
N GLU A 358 20.80 -20.20 -10.46
CA GLU A 358 19.47 -20.13 -11.06
C GLU A 358 19.57 -19.46 -12.44
N TYR A 359 18.96 -20.07 -13.44
CA TYR A 359 19.02 -19.60 -14.84
C TYR A 359 17.70 -18.97 -15.28
N THR A 360 16.62 -19.27 -14.56
CA THR A 360 15.27 -18.85 -14.93
C THR A 360 14.64 -18.05 -13.80
N TYR A 361 14.01 -16.93 -14.14
CA TYR A 361 13.21 -16.17 -13.17
C TYR A 361 12.02 -17.03 -12.68
N PRO A 362 11.70 -17.04 -11.36
CA PRO A 362 12.30 -16.26 -10.28
C PRO A 362 13.67 -16.76 -9.83
N TYR A 363 14.61 -15.84 -9.61
CA TYR A 363 15.95 -16.18 -9.12
C TYR A 363 15.95 -16.41 -7.62
N THR A 364 15.84 -17.67 -7.19
CA THR A 364 15.67 -18.00 -5.76
C THR A 364 16.74 -18.93 -5.20
N LEU A 365 17.11 -18.71 -3.94
CA LEU A 365 17.74 -19.70 -3.07
C LEU A 365 16.64 -20.35 -2.22
N GLY A 366 16.39 -21.64 -2.49
CA GLY A 366 15.10 -22.30 -2.21
C GLY A 366 14.31 -22.53 -3.52
N GLY A 367 13.13 -23.11 -3.42
CA GLY A 367 12.25 -23.40 -4.56
C GLY A 367 11.04 -22.47 -4.61
N ALA A 368 10.78 -21.86 -5.76
CA ALA A 368 9.56 -21.11 -6.05
C ALA A 368 9.19 -21.28 -7.53
N SER A 369 7.90 -21.36 -7.82
CA SER A 369 7.40 -21.34 -9.21
C SER A 369 6.95 -19.94 -9.60
N ALA A 370 7.19 -19.56 -10.87
CA ALA A 370 6.63 -18.36 -11.49
C ALA A 370 5.09 -18.36 -11.52
N SER A 371 4.45 -19.53 -11.39
CA SER A 371 2.99 -19.72 -11.39
C SER A 371 2.37 -19.76 -9.99
N GLU A 372 3.08 -19.30 -8.95
CA GLU A 372 2.63 -19.30 -7.54
C GLU A 372 2.37 -20.71 -6.94
N GLY A 373 3.05 -21.74 -7.47
CA GLY A 373 3.09 -23.10 -6.90
C GLY A 373 3.95 -23.21 -5.62
N PRO A 374 3.86 -24.32 -4.86
CA PRO A 374 4.40 -24.44 -3.50
C PRO A 374 5.85 -23.97 -3.34
N LEU A 375 6.13 -23.25 -2.25
CA LEU A 375 7.46 -22.79 -1.87
C LEU A 375 8.24 -23.90 -1.15
N SER A 376 9.50 -24.09 -1.52
CA SER A 376 10.43 -25.00 -0.84
C SER A 376 11.50 -24.20 -0.12
N ALA A 377 11.46 -24.21 1.22
CA ALA A 377 12.42 -23.50 2.03
C ALA A 377 13.86 -23.93 1.74
N TRP A 378 14.78 -22.97 1.72
CA TRP A 378 16.20 -23.25 1.76
C TRP A 378 16.62 -23.75 3.14
N MET A 379 17.15 -24.97 3.18
CA MET A 379 17.54 -25.65 4.42
C MET A 379 19.05 -25.53 4.73
N GLY A 380 19.83 -24.90 3.87
CA GLY A 380 21.30 -24.85 3.97
C GLY A 380 21.88 -23.69 4.78
N ALA A 381 21.05 -22.92 5.50
CA ALA A 381 21.51 -21.76 6.26
C ALA A 381 22.31 -22.20 7.52
N PRO A 382 23.53 -21.67 7.76
CA PRO A 382 24.28 -21.94 8.98
C PRO A 382 23.52 -21.43 10.22
N ARG A 383 22.99 -22.34 11.05
CA ARG A 383 22.21 -21.99 12.25
C ARG A 383 23.10 -21.44 13.36
N GLY A 384 22.61 -20.42 14.05
CA GLY A 384 23.22 -19.89 15.28
C GLY A 384 24.47 -19.02 15.06
N ARG A 385 25.00 -18.91 13.84
CA ARG A 385 26.16 -18.07 13.50
C ARG A 385 25.87 -17.14 12.33
N ASP A 386 26.65 -16.05 12.26
CA ASP A 386 26.64 -15.17 11.10
C ASP A 386 27.27 -15.89 9.89
N PHE A 387 26.74 -15.62 8.70
CA PHE A 387 27.28 -16.06 7.42
C PHE A 387 27.13 -14.96 6.38
N THR A 388 27.96 -14.98 5.36
CA THR A 388 27.86 -14.06 4.22
C THR A 388 27.12 -14.74 3.09
N LEU A 389 25.98 -14.19 2.68
CA LEU A 389 25.32 -14.56 1.44
C LEU A 389 25.73 -13.57 0.36
N GLN A 390 26.34 -14.05 -0.72
CA GLN A 390 26.66 -13.27 -1.90
C GLN A 390 25.79 -13.72 -3.06
N VAL A 391 25.29 -12.77 -3.84
CA VAL A 391 24.58 -13.03 -5.09
C VAL A 391 25.37 -12.40 -6.24
N LEU A 392 25.64 -13.21 -7.27
CA LEU A 392 26.30 -12.77 -8.50
C LEU A 392 25.33 -12.98 -9.66
N VAL A 393 24.96 -11.91 -10.34
CA VAL A 393 24.15 -11.92 -11.55
C VAL A 393 25.10 -11.78 -12.74
N ARG A 394 25.09 -12.76 -13.64
CA ARG A 394 25.84 -12.72 -14.90
C ARG A 394 24.87 -12.46 -16.03
N GLY A 395 25.18 -11.50 -16.88
CA GLY A 395 24.44 -11.20 -18.10
C GLY A 395 24.89 -12.05 -19.28
N LYS A 396 24.02 -12.22 -20.28
CA LYS A 396 24.34 -12.93 -21.53
C LYS A 396 25.44 -12.23 -22.35
N GLY A 397 25.62 -10.92 -22.15
CA GLY A 397 26.69 -10.12 -22.75
C GLY A 397 27.99 -10.05 -21.94
N GLY A 398 28.13 -10.83 -20.86
CA GLY A 398 29.34 -10.85 -20.02
C GLY A 398 29.35 -9.87 -18.84
N ASP A 399 28.39 -8.93 -18.77
CA ASP A 399 28.20 -8.03 -17.63
C ASP A 399 27.98 -8.80 -16.32
N VAL A 400 28.50 -8.27 -15.20
CA VAL A 400 28.33 -8.88 -13.87
C VAL A 400 27.86 -7.84 -12.85
N ALA A 401 26.77 -8.14 -12.13
CA ALA A 401 26.33 -7.41 -10.95
C ALA A 401 26.48 -8.30 -9.71
N LYS A 402 26.93 -7.75 -8.58
CA LYS A 402 27.11 -8.51 -7.34
C LYS A 402 26.67 -7.72 -6.12
N ALA A 403 26.14 -8.42 -5.12
CA ALA A 403 25.84 -7.87 -3.80
C ALA A 403 26.07 -8.94 -2.72
N SER A 404 26.37 -8.48 -1.51
CA SER A 404 26.65 -9.34 -0.36
C SER A 404 25.89 -8.88 0.87
N TRP A 405 25.37 -9.84 1.63
CA TRP A 405 24.63 -9.63 2.87
C TRP A 405 25.23 -10.48 3.99
N ARG A 406 25.33 -9.91 5.19
CA ARG A 406 25.76 -10.66 6.39
C ARG A 406 24.52 -11.06 7.18
N LEU A 407 24.19 -12.35 7.18
CA LEU A 407 22.94 -12.86 7.71
C LEU A 407 23.19 -13.78 8.91
N ARG A 408 22.22 -13.87 9.82
CA ARG A 408 22.22 -14.87 10.90
C ARG A 408 20.90 -15.63 10.90
N ALA A 409 20.96 -16.95 10.75
CA ALA A 409 19.78 -17.79 10.95
C ALA A 409 19.60 -18.07 12.44
N VAL A 410 18.49 -17.60 13.01
CA VAL A 410 18.13 -17.73 14.44
C VAL A 410 17.15 -18.86 14.68
#